data_AF-A0AA47J0T2-F1
#
_entry.id   AF-A0AA47J0T2-F1
#
_cell.length_a   1.000
_cell.length_b   1.000
_cell.length_c   1.000
_cell.angle_alpha   90.00
_cell.angle_beta   90.00
_cell.angle_gamma   90.00
#
_symmetry.space_group_name_H-M   'P 1'
#
loop_
_entity.id
_entity.type
_entity.pdbx_description
1 polymer ?
#
loop_
_entity_poly.entity_id
_entity_poly.type
_entity_poly.pdbx_seq_one_letter_code
_entity_poly.pdbx_strand_id
1 'polypeptide(L)'
;MLLITHLTMTQASTLFTVIDDLSFVVNPGDKVAIIGEEGNGKSSILKYIVGDESIQSYLEITGQMANHFTKLAYLPQAMANEDLAKSLENYFFRGRDYADMDYQLLYQLGNQLNFDVDRIYDQQLVGDLSGGERIKLQLIDLLMDEPDLLLMDEPSNDLDVETSLWLEKFIQQSDLAMIYISHDELLLKRTASHILHVERLTNKSTARSTFVKDSYENYLTHRDQEMSNQENLANKQREEDQKRMAKFNRVHDSVDHQLNNTKDSTAGRLLAKKMKAVQSMDKRFERERAKFVDHPIKEAPIHIEFSNVNPLGKSQVVVHIDDGQVTVDDRTLADNLQLTAKGQDKIGIIGPNGIGKTTFLRQLWHDLKDAKGLQVGYMPQQYSEEIPDDQSPIEFMTTIGDKEEKTKIMTYLGSLRFLPEEMDQPIAYLSGGQKGKLILASLDLKGYNVLLLDEPTRNFSASSQQEIRTVFNDYPGAIITVSHDRQFLKSVCDTVYELSSDGFKIVDHVNQW
;
A
#
# COMPACT_ATOMS: atom_id res chain seq x y z
N MET A 1 19.87 -22.78 -6.83
CA MET A 1 18.74 -22.27 -7.63
C MET A 1 17.44 -22.80 -7.06
N LEU A 2 16.41 -21.97 -7.06
CA LEU A 2 15.03 -22.32 -6.72
C LEU A 2 14.22 -22.36 -8.02
N LEU A 3 13.49 -23.44 -8.24
CA LEU A 3 12.58 -23.61 -9.38
C LEU A 3 11.19 -23.93 -8.84
N ILE A 4 10.20 -23.14 -9.25
CA ILE A 4 8.78 -23.39 -9.00
C ILE A 4 8.11 -23.66 -10.34
N THR A 5 7.31 -24.72 -10.43
CA THR A 5 6.57 -25.09 -11.64
C THR A 5 5.11 -25.37 -11.33
N HIS A 6 4.23 -24.75 -12.13
CA HIS A 6 2.77 -24.93 -12.10
C HIS A 6 2.18 -24.80 -10.69
N LEU A 7 2.65 -23.81 -9.92
CA LEU A 7 2.16 -23.56 -8.57
C LEU A 7 0.77 -22.92 -8.64
N THR A 8 -0.20 -23.64 -8.09
CA THR A 8 -1.57 -23.15 -7.89
C THR A 8 -1.91 -23.25 -6.40
N MET A 9 -2.48 -22.17 -5.86
CA MET A 9 -2.93 -22.09 -4.46
C MET A 9 -4.40 -21.70 -4.43
N THR A 10 -5.22 -22.54 -3.82
CA THR A 10 -6.69 -22.36 -3.73
C THR A 10 -7.12 -22.30 -2.27
N GLN A 11 -7.91 -21.31 -1.88
CA GLN A 11 -8.47 -21.24 -0.53
C GLN A 11 -9.43 -22.41 -0.29
N ALA A 12 -9.17 -23.18 0.78
CA ALA A 12 -9.97 -24.37 1.09
C ALA A 12 -11.44 -24.04 1.44
N SER A 13 -11.69 -22.87 2.04
CA SER A 13 -13.03 -22.46 2.49
C SER A 13 -13.92 -21.91 1.37
N THR A 14 -13.33 -21.19 0.42
CA THR A 14 -14.06 -20.46 -0.63
C THR A 14 -13.89 -21.08 -2.02
N LEU A 15 -12.98 -22.05 -2.16
CA LEU A 15 -12.49 -22.62 -3.43
C LEU A 15 -11.93 -21.55 -4.38
N PHE A 16 -11.52 -20.41 -3.82
CA PHE A 16 -11.02 -19.29 -4.57
C PHE A 16 -9.53 -19.47 -4.89
N THR A 17 -9.17 -19.48 -6.16
CA THR A 17 -7.76 -19.55 -6.59
C THR A 17 -7.06 -18.21 -6.32
N VAL A 18 -6.05 -18.24 -5.44
CA VAL A 18 -5.25 -17.08 -5.05
C VAL A 18 -4.04 -16.91 -5.96
N ILE A 19 -3.38 -18.02 -6.28
CA ILE A 19 -2.27 -18.09 -7.24
C ILE A 19 -2.65 -19.14 -8.28
N ASP A 20 -2.54 -18.79 -9.57
CA ASP A 20 -2.85 -19.68 -10.68
C ASP A 20 -1.62 -19.90 -11.57
N ASP A 21 -1.26 -21.16 -11.76
CA ASP A 21 -0.23 -21.67 -12.68
C ASP A 21 1.12 -20.92 -12.66
N LEU A 22 1.60 -20.55 -11.47
CA LEU A 22 2.84 -19.78 -11.30
C LEU A 22 4.07 -20.67 -11.53
N SER A 23 4.93 -20.25 -12.46
CA SER A 23 6.24 -20.86 -12.71
C SER A 23 7.34 -19.81 -12.79
N PHE A 24 8.43 -19.99 -12.04
CA PHE A 24 9.59 -19.10 -12.09
C PHE A 24 10.87 -19.75 -11.56
N VAL A 25 12.01 -19.10 -11.82
CA VAL A 25 13.34 -19.55 -11.40
C VAL A 25 14.05 -18.40 -10.66
N VAL A 26 14.75 -18.74 -9.59
CA VAL A 26 15.64 -17.84 -8.85
C VAL A 26 17.04 -18.43 -8.80
N ASN A 27 18.01 -17.66 -9.31
CA ASN A 27 19.43 -18.00 -9.33
C ASN A 27 20.17 -17.28 -8.21
N PRO A 28 21.40 -17.71 -7.86
CA PRO A 28 22.27 -16.94 -6.98
C PRO A 28 22.42 -15.49 -7.46
N GLY A 29 22.31 -14.53 -6.55
CA GLY A 29 22.38 -13.09 -6.84
C GLY A 29 21.09 -12.46 -7.38
N ASP A 30 20.07 -13.24 -7.76
CA ASP A 30 18.79 -12.67 -8.21
C ASP A 30 18.09 -11.93 -7.04
N LYS A 31 17.52 -10.76 -7.33
CA LYS A 31 16.76 -9.91 -6.40
C LYS A 31 15.32 -9.85 -6.88
N VAL A 32 14.53 -10.81 -6.45
CA VAL A 32 13.14 -10.97 -6.88
C VAL A 32 12.22 -10.18 -5.96
N ALA A 33 11.59 -9.14 -6.49
CA ALA A 33 10.55 -8.43 -5.77
C ALA A 33 9.18 -9.01 -6.08
N ILE A 34 8.40 -9.32 -5.05
CA ILE A 34 6.99 -9.71 -5.16
C ILE A 34 6.13 -8.47 -4.90
N ILE A 35 5.29 -8.12 -5.88
CA ILE A 35 4.39 -6.98 -5.81
C ILE A 35 2.93 -7.43 -6.02
N GLY A 36 1.97 -6.63 -5.55
CA GLY A 36 0.53 -6.90 -5.68
C GLY A 36 -0.27 -6.34 -4.51
N GLU A 37 -1.61 -6.33 -4.60
CA GLU A 37 -2.48 -5.90 -3.50
C GLU A 37 -2.34 -6.78 -2.25
N GLU A 38 -2.73 -6.25 -1.10
CA GLU A 38 -2.93 -7.04 0.12
C GLU A 38 -3.95 -8.16 -0.13
N GLY A 39 -3.69 -9.35 0.41
CA GLY A 39 -4.56 -10.51 0.22
C GLY A 39 -4.42 -11.24 -1.12
N ASN A 40 -3.51 -10.81 -2.02
CA ASN A 40 -3.22 -11.54 -3.27
C ASN A 40 -2.34 -12.79 -3.09
N GLY A 41 -1.95 -13.14 -1.86
CA GLY A 41 -1.18 -14.36 -1.58
C GLY A 41 0.34 -14.20 -1.67
N LYS A 42 0.86 -12.96 -1.66
CA LYS A 42 2.31 -12.66 -1.67
C LYS A 42 3.05 -13.41 -0.55
N SER A 43 2.62 -13.23 0.69
CA SER A 43 3.20 -13.90 1.87
C SER A 43 3.03 -15.42 1.81
N SER A 44 1.93 -15.92 1.23
CA SER A 44 1.70 -17.35 1.04
C SER A 44 2.74 -17.99 0.11
N ILE A 45 3.22 -17.27 -0.91
CA ILE A 45 4.32 -17.72 -1.77
C ILE A 45 5.60 -17.90 -0.95
N LEU A 46 5.97 -16.91 -0.13
CA LEU A 46 7.17 -17.02 0.71
C LEU A 46 7.04 -18.20 1.69
N LYS A 47 5.91 -18.32 2.38
CA LYS A 47 5.64 -19.44 3.30
C LYS A 47 5.71 -20.81 2.62
N TYR A 48 5.23 -20.92 1.37
CA TYR A 48 5.38 -22.13 0.58
C TYR A 48 6.85 -22.46 0.30
N ILE A 49 7.67 -21.46 -0.03
CA ILE A 49 9.11 -21.64 -0.27
C ILE A 49 9.85 -22.07 1.01
N VAL A 50 9.46 -21.51 2.15
CA VAL A 50 10.00 -21.89 3.48
C VAL A 50 9.59 -23.31 3.87
N GLY A 51 8.47 -23.82 3.35
CA GLY A 51 7.86 -25.08 3.77
C GLY A 51 7.04 -24.96 5.05
N ASP A 52 6.46 -23.78 5.32
CA ASP A 52 5.60 -23.54 6.47
C ASP A 52 4.28 -24.33 6.31
N GLU A 53 4.11 -25.40 7.11
CA GLU A 53 2.94 -26.27 7.06
C GLU A 53 1.64 -25.57 7.47
N SER A 54 1.70 -24.43 8.17
CA SER A 54 0.50 -23.69 8.60
C SER A 54 -0.38 -23.28 7.42
N ILE A 55 0.20 -23.10 6.24
CA ILE A 55 -0.54 -22.70 5.04
C ILE A 55 -1.48 -23.80 4.52
N GLN A 56 -1.18 -25.08 4.82
CA GLN A 56 -2.02 -26.21 4.39
C GLN A 56 -3.35 -26.27 5.14
N SER A 57 -3.47 -25.57 6.28
CA SER A 57 -4.72 -25.49 7.02
C SER A 57 -5.79 -24.64 6.31
N TYR A 58 -5.39 -23.77 5.39
CA TYR A 58 -6.29 -22.84 4.69
C TYR A 58 -6.09 -22.78 3.16
N LEU A 59 -5.02 -23.38 2.62
CA LEU A 59 -4.76 -23.49 1.18
C LEU A 59 -4.62 -24.94 0.73
N GLU A 60 -5.29 -25.26 -0.37
CA GLU A 60 -4.98 -26.40 -1.22
C GLU A 60 -3.90 -25.97 -2.22
N ILE A 61 -2.77 -26.70 -2.26
CA ILE A 61 -1.60 -26.32 -3.05
C ILE A 61 -1.27 -27.46 -4.02
N THR A 62 -1.09 -27.10 -5.29
CA THR A 62 -0.57 -28.00 -6.33
C THR A 62 0.63 -27.36 -7.02
N GLY A 63 1.51 -28.17 -7.61
CA GLY A 63 2.73 -27.71 -8.27
C GLY A 63 3.96 -28.44 -7.75
N GLN A 64 5.14 -28.04 -8.22
CA GLN A 64 6.41 -28.62 -7.77
C GLN A 64 7.40 -27.51 -7.43
N MET A 65 8.21 -27.76 -6.40
CA MET A 65 9.32 -26.92 -6.00
C MET A 65 10.60 -27.76 -5.94
N ALA A 66 11.65 -27.25 -6.58
CA ALA A 66 13.00 -27.76 -6.45
C ALA A 66 13.91 -26.66 -5.91
N ASN A 67 14.33 -26.79 -4.65
CA ASN A 67 15.22 -25.84 -3.99
C ASN A 67 16.63 -26.45 -3.83
N HIS A 68 17.63 -25.80 -4.44
CA HIS A 68 19.05 -26.17 -4.32
C HIS A 68 19.86 -25.18 -3.49
N PHE A 69 19.21 -24.22 -2.82
CA PHE A 69 19.84 -23.41 -1.79
C PHE A 69 19.99 -24.23 -0.51
N THR A 70 21.09 -24.04 0.20
CA THR A 70 21.48 -24.85 1.36
C THR A 70 21.09 -24.21 2.68
N LYS A 71 21.08 -22.88 2.74
CA LYS A 71 20.81 -22.09 3.94
C LYS A 71 19.78 -21.02 3.61
N LEU A 72 18.51 -21.36 3.83
CA LEU A 72 17.39 -20.45 3.65
C LEU A 72 17.14 -19.68 4.94
N ALA A 73 17.08 -18.34 4.84
CA ALA A 73 16.65 -17.45 5.91
C ALA A 73 15.30 -16.81 5.55
N TYR A 74 14.42 -16.64 6.54
CA TYR A 74 13.11 -16.02 6.36
C TYR A 74 12.85 -14.96 7.42
N LEU A 75 12.64 -13.72 6.98
CA LEU A 75 12.17 -12.60 7.79
C LEU A 75 10.64 -12.49 7.62
N PRO A 76 9.84 -12.89 8.62
CA PRO A 76 8.39 -12.78 8.56
C PRO A 76 7.89 -11.35 8.76
N GLN A 77 6.70 -11.04 8.25
CA GLN A 77 6.04 -9.74 8.42
C GLN A 77 5.79 -9.40 9.90
N ALA A 78 5.50 -10.40 10.71
CA ALA A 78 5.32 -10.26 12.15
C ALA A 78 6.05 -11.40 12.88
N MET A 79 6.69 -11.05 14.00
CA MET A 79 7.28 -12.05 14.90
C MET A 79 6.21 -12.87 15.61
N ALA A 80 6.52 -14.14 15.85
CA ALA A 80 5.67 -15.02 16.64
C ALA A 80 5.60 -14.53 18.10
N ASN A 81 4.43 -14.69 18.74
CA ASN A 81 4.24 -14.33 20.16
C ASN A 81 5.25 -15.02 21.08
N GLU A 82 5.66 -16.24 20.74
CA GLU A 82 6.68 -16.97 21.48
C GLU A 82 8.06 -16.32 21.41
N ASP A 83 8.43 -15.73 20.27
CA ASP A 83 9.68 -15.00 20.12
C ASP A 83 9.62 -13.63 20.82
N LEU A 84 8.47 -12.95 20.75
CA LEU A 84 8.25 -11.69 21.46
C LEU A 84 8.38 -11.82 22.99
N ALA A 85 8.05 -12.99 23.54
CA ALA A 85 8.13 -13.28 24.97
C ALA A 85 9.54 -13.67 25.45
N LYS A 86 10.52 -13.85 24.56
CA LYS A 86 11.90 -14.17 24.93
C LYS A 86 12.67 -12.91 25.31
N SER A 87 13.69 -13.05 26.17
CA SER A 87 14.72 -12.01 26.29
C SER A 87 15.54 -11.90 25.01
N LEU A 88 16.19 -10.76 24.79
CA LEU A 88 17.05 -10.53 23.63
C LEU A 88 18.12 -11.63 23.50
N GLU A 89 18.75 -11.99 24.61
CA GLU A 89 19.76 -13.04 24.68
C GLU A 89 19.19 -14.40 24.26
N ASN A 90 18.06 -14.81 24.85
CA ASN A 90 17.43 -16.11 24.56
C ASN A 90 16.90 -16.21 23.13
N TYR A 91 16.49 -15.09 22.55
CA TYR A 91 16.10 -15.03 21.14
C TYR A 91 17.33 -15.17 20.24
N PHE A 92 18.36 -14.36 20.47
CA PHE A 92 19.52 -14.25 19.57
C PHE A 92 20.40 -15.51 19.58
N PHE A 93 20.62 -16.08 20.77
CA PHE A 93 21.44 -17.28 20.94
C PHE A 93 20.65 -18.58 20.78
N ARG A 94 19.40 -18.53 20.28
CA ARG A 94 18.59 -19.74 20.09
C ARG A 94 19.30 -20.73 19.17
N GLY A 95 19.66 -21.89 19.70
CA GLY A 95 20.33 -22.93 18.93
C GLY A 95 21.76 -22.60 18.49
N ARG A 96 22.38 -21.51 18.98
CA ARG A 96 23.79 -21.17 18.76
C ARG A 96 24.61 -21.46 20.02
N ASP A 97 25.82 -21.97 19.86
CA ASP A 97 26.80 -21.99 20.94
C ASP A 97 27.54 -20.64 21.00
N TYR A 98 27.67 -20.08 22.20
CA TYR A 98 28.44 -18.85 22.44
C TYR A 98 29.89 -18.96 21.97
N ALA A 99 30.47 -20.17 22.01
CA ALA A 99 31.87 -20.40 21.66
C ALA A 99 32.14 -20.36 20.15
N ASP A 100 31.15 -20.68 19.33
CA ASP A 100 31.29 -20.83 17.87
C ASP A 100 30.78 -19.61 17.09
N MET A 101 30.37 -18.55 17.80
CA MET A 101 29.89 -17.32 17.20
C MET A 101 31.01 -16.45 16.60
N ASP A 102 30.77 -15.94 15.40
CA ASP A 102 31.59 -14.88 14.81
C ASP A 102 31.20 -13.52 15.40
N TYR A 103 31.77 -13.18 16.56
CA TYR A 103 31.55 -11.88 17.18
C TYR A 103 32.01 -10.71 16.30
N GLN A 104 33.00 -10.90 15.43
CA GLN A 104 33.43 -9.84 14.52
C GLN A 104 32.33 -9.50 13.53
N LEU A 105 31.69 -10.51 12.94
CA LEU A 105 30.53 -10.34 12.08
C LEU A 105 29.34 -9.70 12.84
N LEU A 106 29.09 -10.15 14.07
CA LEU A 106 28.02 -9.59 14.91
C LEU A 106 28.20 -8.08 15.14
N TYR A 107 29.37 -7.64 15.61
CA TYR A 107 29.65 -6.22 15.80
C TYR A 107 29.67 -5.44 14.48
N GLN A 108 30.08 -6.06 13.38
CA GLN A 108 30.00 -5.44 12.05
C GLN A 108 28.54 -5.18 11.65
N LEU A 109 27.67 -6.18 11.75
CA LEU A 109 26.25 -6.06 11.40
C LEU A 109 25.53 -5.07 12.33
N GLY A 110 25.80 -5.14 13.63
CA GLY A 110 25.24 -4.21 14.62
C GLY A 110 25.59 -2.75 14.31
N ASN A 111 26.87 -2.47 14.02
CA ASN A 111 27.30 -1.12 13.63
C ASN A 111 26.63 -0.66 12.32
N GLN A 112 26.50 -1.53 11.33
CA GLN A 112 25.90 -1.15 10.05
C GLN A 112 24.40 -0.87 10.17
N LEU A 113 23.68 -1.60 11.03
CA LEU A 113 22.25 -1.42 11.30
C LEU A 113 21.96 -0.36 12.37
N ASN A 114 23.00 0.27 12.94
CA ASN A 114 22.89 1.17 14.09
C ASN A 114 22.08 0.51 15.22
N PHE A 115 22.49 -0.71 15.58
CA PHE A 115 21.95 -1.51 16.66
C PHE A 115 23.05 -1.75 17.69
N ASP A 116 22.80 -1.33 18.92
CA ASP A 116 23.72 -1.57 20.03
C ASP A 116 23.71 -3.06 20.41
N VAL A 117 24.76 -3.77 19.99
CA VAL A 117 24.94 -5.21 20.19
C VAL A 117 25.01 -5.56 21.68
N ASP A 118 25.48 -4.65 22.53
CA ASP A 118 25.57 -4.92 23.97
C ASP A 118 24.18 -5.12 24.59
N ARG A 119 23.13 -4.54 23.99
CA ARG A 119 21.74 -4.77 24.39
C ARG A 119 21.28 -6.20 24.23
N ILE A 120 21.93 -7.02 23.40
CA ILE A 120 21.56 -8.44 23.25
C ILE A 120 21.65 -9.16 24.60
N TYR A 121 22.56 -8.73 25.49
CA TYR A 121 22.75 -9.33 26.80
C TYR A 121 21.81 -8.75 27.88
N ASP A 122 20.95 -7.80 27.52
CA ASP A 122 19.96 -7.25 28.44
C ASP A 122 18.84 -8.26 28.71
N GLN A 123 18.23 -8.15 29.91
CA GLN A 123 17.03 -8.92 30.28
C GLN A 123 15.75 -8.37 29.64
N GLN A 124 15.85 -7.35 28.78
CA GLN A 124 14.73 -6.77 28.02
C GLN A 124 14.08 -7.86 27.15
N LEU A 125 12.76 -7.83 26.99
CA LEU A 125 12.06 -8.73 26.09
C LEU A 125 12.12 -8.23 24.65
N VAL A 126 12.11 -9.15 23.69
CA VAL A 126 12.03 -8.80 22.25
C VAL A 126 10.76 -7.98 21.96
N GLY A 127 9.66 -8.28 22.65
CA GLY A 127 8.40 -7.54 22.55
C GLY A 127 8.47 -6.08 22.99
N ASP A 128 9.45 -5.71 23.81
CA ASP A 128 9.63 -4.33 24.30
C ASP A 128 10.38 -3.44 23.29
N LEU A 129 11.01 -4.03 22.27
CA LEU A 129 11.67 -3.29 21.20
C LEU A 129 10.64 -2.61 20.29
N SER A 130 11.00 -1.49 19.68
CA SER A 130 10.23 -0.88 18.59
C SER A 130 10.22 -1.79 17.34
N GLY A 131 9.25 -1.58 16.43
CA GLY A 131 9.17 -2.36 15.18
C GLY A 131 10.47 -2.35 14.36
N GLY A 132 11.10 -1.18 14.22
CA GLY A 132 12.39 -1.08 13.52
C GLY A 132 13.53 -1.80 14.25
N GLU A 133 13.63 -1.70 15.58
CA GLU A 133 14.66 -2.42 16.35
C GLU A 133 14.46 -3.94 16.27
N ARG A 134 13.22 -4.41 16.25
CA ARG A 134 12.86 -5.81 16.03
C ARG A 134 13.38 -6.31 14.69
N ILE A 135 13.12 -5.57 13.61
CA ILE A 135 13.61 -5.92 12.27
C ILE A 135 15.14 -5.92 12.23
N LYS A 136 15.82 -4.94 12.85
CA LYS A 136 17.28 -4.91 12.97
C LYS A 136 17.81 -6.17 13.65
N LEU A 137 17.26 -6.54 14.81
CA LEU A 137 17.66 -7.75 15.54
C LEU A 137 17.44 -9.01 14.71
N GLN A 138 16.29 -9.13 14.05
CA GLN A 138 15.99 -10.28 13.18
C GLN A 138 16.95 -10.37 11.99
N LEU A 139 17.27 -9.23 11.34
CA LEU A 139 18.22 -9.21 10.24
C LEU A 139 19.63 -9.60 10.69
N ILE A 140 20.09 -9.11 11.84
CA ILE A 140 21.37 -9.52 12.41
C ILE A 140 21.36 -11.04 12.65
N ASP A 141 20.35 -11.56 13.36
CA ASP A 141 20.21 -13.00 13.63
C ASP A 141 20.23 -13.83 12.33
N LEU A 142 19.41 -13.48 11.35
CA LEU A 142 19.33 -14.21 10.09
C LEU A 142 20.63 -14.18 9.27
N LEU A 143 21.36 -13.06 9.30
CA LEU A 143 22.60 -12.90 8.54
C LEU A 143 23.80 -13.58 9.19
N MET A 144 23.77 -13.80 10.51
CA MET A 144 24.80 -14.54 11.23
C MET A 144 24.92 -16.01 10.79
N ASP A 145 23.86 -16.57 10.20
CA ASP A 145 23.91 -17.94 9.65
C ASP A 145 24.50 -18.01 8.23
N GLU A 146 24.86 -16.87 7.64
CA GLU A 146 25.36 -16.73 6.27
C GLU A 146 24.45 -17.46 5.25
N PRO A 147 23.17 -17.04 5.13
CA PRO A 147 22.21 -17.69 4.24
C PRO A 147 22.61 -17.51 2.77
N ASP A 148 22.28 -18.48 1.90
CA ASP A 148 22.44 -18.36 0.45
C ASP A 148 21.15 -17.96 -0.29
N LEU A 149 20.01 -18.03 0.41
CA LEU A 149 18.72 -17.47 -0.01
C LEU A 149 18.04 -16.74 1.17
N LEU A 150 17.75 -15.45 0.99
CA LEU A 150 17.05 -14.64 1.98
C LEU A 150 15.64 -14.28 1.48
N LEU A 151 14.62 -14.65 2.27
CA LEU A 151 13.22 -14.33 2.03
C LEU A 151 12.77 -13.25 3.00
N MET A 152 12.13 -12.18 2.53
CA MET A 152 11.69 -11.08 3.38
C MET A 152 10.25 -10.65 3.09
N ASP A 153 9.38 -10.74 4.09
CA ASP A 153 7.98 -10.34 3.98
C ASP A 153 7.80 -8.90 4.53
N GLU A 154 7.70 -7.93 3.62
CA GLU A 154 7.56 -6.49 3.92
C GLU A 154 8.63 -5.92 4.88
N PRO A 155 9.94 -6.08 4.57
CA PRO A 155 11.03 -5.70 5.48
C PRO A 155 11.18 -4.19 5.69
N SER A 156 10.59 -3.37 4.82
CA SER A 156 10.67 -1.91 4.91
C SER A 156 9.59 -1.27 5.78
N ASN A 157 8.57 -2.04 6.18
CA ASN A 157 7.49 -1.49 7.00
C ASN A 157 8.05 -1.10 8.37
N ASP A 158 7.60 0.05 8.88
CA ASP A 158 8.00 0.56 10.20
C ASP A 158 9.51 0.79 10.37
N LEU A 159 10.31 0.80 9.30
CA LEU A 159 11.70 1.21 9.35
C LEU A 159 11.83 2.73 9.33
N ASP A 160 12.75 3.25 10.13
CA ASP A 160 13.19 4.63 9.96
C ASP A 160 13.96 4.82 8.65
N VAL A 161 14.19 6.08 8.27
CA VAL A 161 14.82 6.44 7.00
C VAL A 161 16.25 5.89 6.91
N GLU A 162 17.00 5.92 8.01
CA GLU A 162 18.38 5.42 8.09
C GLU A 162 18.43 3.91 7.82
N THR A 163 17.58 3.14 8.52
CA THR A 163 17.52 1.69 8.40
C THR A 163 17.00 1.27 7.03
N SER A 164 16.04 2.01 6.47
CA SER A 164 15.57 1.79 5.10
C SER A 164 16.68 2.00 4.06
N LEU A 165 17.52 3.04 4.23
CA LEU A 165 18.69 3.28 3.36
C LEU A 165 19.75 2.18 3.51
N TRP A 166 19.95 1.66 4.71
CA TRP A 166 20.82 0.52 4.92
C TRP A 166 20.28 -0.72 4.19
N LEU A 167 19.00 -1.04 4.35
CA LEU A 167 18.37 -2.21 3.74
C LEU A 167 18.48 -2.15 2.22
N GLU A 168 18.22 -0.98 1.65
CA GLU A 168 18.39 -0.73 0.22
C GLU A 168 19.83 -1.02 -0.24
N LYS A 169 20.83 -0.47 0.45
CA LYS A 169 22.26 -0.71 0.13
C LYS A 169 22.64 -2.18 0.30
N PHE A 170 22.15 -2.83 1.35
CA PHE A 170 22.39 -4.24 1.62
C PHE A 170 21.86 -5.11 0.47
N ILE A 171 20.61 -4.91 0.04
CA ILE A 171 20.03 -5.67 -1.07
C ILE A 171 20.82 -5.43 -2.36
N GLN A 172 21.23 -4.18 -2.64
CA GLN A 172 21.99 -3.83 -3.84
C GLN A 172 23.39 -4.45 -3.90
N GLN A 173 24.10 -4.44 -2.77
CA GLN A 173 25.53 -4.80 -2.71
C GLN A 173 25.75 -6.28 -2.39
N SER A 174 24.72 -6.97 -1.92
CA SER A 174 24.80 -8.38 -1.54
C SER A 174 24.75 -9.31 -2.76
N ASP A 175 25.56 -10.36 -2.75
CA ASP A 175 25.53 -11.44 -3.74
C ASP A 175 24.47 -12.53 -3.43
N LEU A 176 23.74 -12.40 -2.31
CA LEU A 176 22.74 -13.39 -1.91
C LEU A 176 21.57 -13.43 -2.89
N ALA A 177 20.99 -14.60 -3.14
CA ALA A 177 19.67 -14.65 -3.74
C ALA A 177 18.64 -14.10 -2.75
N MET A 178 17.77 -13.20 -3.20
CA MET A 178 16.77 -12.57 -2.35
C MET A 178 15.39 -12.62 -3.00
N ILE A 179 14.37 -12.95 -2.22
CA ILE A 179 12.97 -12.79 -2.62
C ILE A 179 12.30 -11.96 -1.54
N TYR A 180 11.77 -10.79 -1.89
CA TYR A 180 11.18 -9.90 -0.91
C TYR A 180 9.86 -9.30 -1.39
N ILE A 181 8.95 -9.05 -0.46
CA ILE A 181 7.70 -8.34 -0.69
C ILE A 181 7.92 -6.88 -0.30
N SER A 182 7.55 -5.93 -1.15
CA SER A 182 7.64 -4.52 -0.79
C SER A 182 6.58 -3.69 -1.52
N HIS A 183 6.06 -2.69 -0.80
CA HIS A 183 5.24 -1.61 -1.32
C HIS A 183 6.06 -0.30 -1.52
N ASP A 184 7.33 -0.27 -1.10
CA ASP A 184 8.23 0.87 -1.30
C ASP A 184 8.78 0.89 -2.73
N GLU A 185 8.22 1.78 -3.55
CA GLU A 185 8.66 2.00 -4.93
C GLU A 185 10.15 2.33 -5.05
N LEU A 186 10.74 3.10 -4.12
CA LEU A 186 12.17 3.44 -4.21
C LEU A 186 13.02 2.20 -3.98
N LEU A 187 12.66 1.37 -3.00
CA LEU A 187 13.34 0.08 -2.78
C LEU A 187 13.23 -0.80 -4.03
N LEU A 188 12.05 -0.91 -4.62
CA LEU A 188 11.82 -1.69 -5.83
C LEU A 188 12.64 -1.17 -7.02
N LYS A 189 12.57 0.13 -7.31
CA LYS A 189 13.32 0.80 -8.40
C LYS A 189 14.82 0.57 -8.28
N ARG A 190 15.33 0.67 -7.05
CA ARG A 190 16.77 0.67 -6.79
C ARG A 190 17.36 -0.72 -6.63
N THR A 191 16.57 -1.75 -6.30
CA THR A 191 17.11 -3.06 -5.89
C THR A 191 16.56 -4.27 -6.65
N ALA A 192 15.38 -4.19 -7.26
CA ALA A 192 14.76 -5.34 -7.93
C ALA A 192 15.44 -5.63 -9.27
N SER A 193 15.86 -6.89 -9.47
CA SER A 193 16.33 -7.39 -10.77
C SER A 193 15.29 -8.24 -11.50
N HIS A 194 14.28 -8.72 -10.76
CA HIS A 194 13.14 -9.46 -11.28
C HIS A 194 11.87 -9.02 -10.55
N ILE A 195 10.75 -9.01 -11.25
CA ILE A 195 9.43 -8.68 -10.69
C ILE A 195 8.52 -9.89 -10.80
N LEU A 196 7.97 -10.32 -9.66
CA LEU A 196 6.84 -11.22 -9.57
C LEU A 196 5.60 -10.42 -9.18
N HIS A 197 4.77 -10.08 -10.17
CA HIS A 197 3.51 -9.38 -9.91
C HIS A 197 2.38 -10.40 -9.74
N VAL A 198 1.70 -10.34 -8.59
CA VAL A 198 0.56 -11.17 -8.25
C VAL A 198 -0.70 -10.31 -8.16
N GLU A 199 -1.66 -10.60 -9.02
CA GLU A 199 -2.82 -9.76 -9.29
C GLU A 199 -4.13 -10.54 -9.23
N ARG A 200 -5.22 -9.81 -8.98
CA ARG A 200 -6.57 -10.33 -9.16
C ARG A 200 -7.32 -9.49 -10.19
N LEU A 201 -7.60 -10.10 -11.33
CA LEU A 201 -8.39 -9.53 -12.41
C LEU A 201 -9.90 -9.71 -12.14
N THR A 202 -10.69 -8.89 -12.81
CA THR A 202 -12.16 -8.93 -12.91
C THR A 202 -12.89 -8.99 -11.56
N ASN A 203 -13.18 -7.84 -10.94
CA ASN A 203 -13.80 -7.76 -9.61
C ASN A 203 -13.11 -8.68 -8.57
N LYS A 204 -11.78 -8.76 -8.62
CA LYS A 204 -10.95 -9.59 -7.73
C LYS A 204 -11.19 -11.10 -7.83
N SER A 205 -11.71 -11.60 -8.96
CA SER A 205 -12.13 -13.00 -9.11
C SER A 205 -11.14 -13.94 -9.81
N THR A 206 -10.22 -13.42 -10.61
CA THR A 206 -9.29 -14.25 -11.40
C THR A 206 -7.86 -13.94 -11.00
N ALA A 207 -7.15 -14.91 -10.44
CA ALA A 207 -5.73 -14.74 -10.13
C ALA A 207 -4.89 -14.69 -11.42
N ARG A 208 -3.92 -13.78 -11.45
CA ARG A 208 -2.88 -13.72 -12.49
C ARG A 208 -1.55 -13.50 -11.81
N SER A 209 -0.56 -14.31 -12.18
CA SER A 209 0.83 -14.09 -11.78
C SER A 209 1.67 -13.77 -13.01
N THR A 210 2.59 -12.81 -12.92
CA THR A 210 3.49 -12.44 -14.00
C THR A 210 4.91 -12.33 -13.44
N PHE A 211 5.81 -13.18 -13.92
CA PHE A 211 7.22 -13.14 -13.56
C PHE A 211 8.04 -12.59 -14.73
N VAL A 212 8.79 -11.51 -14.49
CA VAL A 212 9.66 -10.89 -15.49
C VAL A 212 11.07 -10.71 -14.93
N LYS A 213 12.05 -10.95 -15.80
CA LYS A 213 13.45 -10.58 -15.56
C LYS A 213 13.70 -9.19 -16.13
N ASP A 214 13.34 -8.18 -15.34
CA ASP A 214 13.54 -6.79 -15.69
C ASP A 214 13.56 -5.93 -14.43
N SER A 215 14.06 -4.70 -14.58
CA SER A 215 13.93 -3.68 -13.55
C SER A 215 12.46 -3.31 -13.31
N TYR A 216 12.16 -2.81 -12.12
CA TYR A 216 10.82 -2.35 -11.78
C TYR A 216 10.31 -1.23 -12.72
N GLU A 217 11.19 -0.30 -13.12
CA GLU A 217 10.82 0.82 -14.00
C GLU A 217 10.45 0.38 -15.42
N ASN A 218 11.25 -0.52 -16.00
CA ASN A 218 10.95 -1.08 -17.31
C ASN A 218 9.66 -1.92 -17.26
N TYR A 219 9.48 -2.69 -16.18
CA TYR A 219 8.25 -3.45 -15.98
C TYR A 219 7.01 -2.55 -15.97
N LEU A 220 7.02 -1.46 -15.18
CA LEU A 220 5.92 -0.50 -15.16
C LEU A 220 5.68 0.13 -16.53
N THR A 221 6.74 0.53 -17.22
CA THR A 221 6.66 1.14 -18.56
C THR A 221 6.02 0.21 -19.57
N HIS A 222 6.46 -1.06 -19.62
CA HIS A 222 5.87 -2.07 -20.51
C HIS A 222 4.41 -2.35 -20.16
N ARG A 223 4.12 -2.46 -18.87
CA ARG A 223 2.76 -2.69 -18.38
C ARG A 223 1.81 -1.56 -18.74
N ASP A 224 2.22 -0.31 -18.58
CA ASP A 224 1.42 0.86 -18.95
C ASP A 224 1.13 0.91 -20.45
N GLN A 225 2.13 0.56 -21.28
CA GLN A 225 1.96 0.45 -22.72
C GLN A 225 0.99 -0.68 -23.09
N GLU A 226 1.12 -1.86 -22.48
CA GLU A 226 0.20 -2.98 -22.66
C GLU A 226 -1.24 -2.58 -22.29
N MET A 227 -1.41 -1.92 -21.14
CA MET A 227 -2.72 -1.45 -20.67
C MET A 227 -3.30 -0.39 -21.62
N SER A 228 -2.51 0.59 -22.07
CA SER A 228 -2.98 1.61 -23.03
C SER A 228 -3.40 0.97 -24.36
N ASN A 229 -2.62 0.01 -24.86
CA ASN A 229 -2.94 -0.72 -26.08
C ASN A 229 -4.24 -1.54 -25.93
N GLN A 230 -4.41 -2.21 -24.79
CA GLN A 230 -5.63 -2.95 -24.46
C GLN A 230 -6.85 -2.02 -24.39
N GLU A 231 -6.71 -0.87 -23.73
CA GLU A 231 -7.78 0.13 -23.61
C GLU A 231 -8.21 0.67 -24.97
N ASN A 232 -7.24 1.04 -25.82
CA ASN A 232 -7.49 1.51 -27.17
C ASN A 232 -8.20 0.46 -28.04
N LEU A 233 -7.78 -0.81 -27.94
CA LEU A 233 -8.39 -1.91 -28.66
C LEU A 233 -9.83 -2.17 -28.19
N ALA A 234 -10.07 -2.19 -26.88
CA ALA A 234 -11.40 -2.38 -26.29
C ALA A 234 -12.35 -1.23 -26.67
N ASN A 235 -11.88 0.03 -26.61
CA ASN A 235 -12.64 1.20 -27.04
C ASN A 235 -13.03 1.10 -28.52
N LYS A 236 -12.07 0.74 -29.38
CA LYS A 236 -12.31 0.57 -30.82
C LYS A 236 -13.33 -0.52 -31.13
N GLN A 237 -13.21 -1.70 -30.49
CA GLN A 237 -14.15 -2.81 -30.67
C GLN A 237 -15.57 -2.42 -30.27
N ARG A 238 -15.73 -1.68 -29.16
CA ARG A 238 -17.03 -1.22 -28.67
C ARG A 238 -17.63 -0.12 -29.55
N GLU A 239 -16.83 0.81 -30.04
CA GLU A 239 -17.30 1.84 -30.97
C GLU A 239 -17.78 1.23 -32.30
N GLU A 240 -17.03 0.26 -32.84
CA GLU A 240 -17.40 -0.49 -34.05
C GLU A 240 -18.70 -1.30 -33.83
N ASP A 241 -18.82 -1.94 -32.67
CA ASP A 241 -20.04 -2.67 -32.28
C ASP A 241 -21.23 -1.75 -32.10
N GLN A 242 -21.10 -0.61 -31.43
CA GLN A 242 -22.17 0.39 -31.29
C GLN A 242 -22.67 0.86 -32.66
N LYS A 243 -21.76 1.18 -33.59
CA LYS A 243 -22.12 1.56 -34.97
C LYS A 243 -22.85 0.43 -35.70
N ARG A 244 -22.43 -0.82 -35.49
CA ARG A 244 -23.05 -2.01 -36.08
C ARG A 244 -24.43 -2.28 -35.50
N MET A 245 -24.58 -2.21 -34.18
CA MET A 245 -25.84 -2.38 -33.45
C MET A 245 -26.84 -1.28 -33.78
N ALA A 246 -26.40 -0.03 -33.94
CA ALA A 246 -27.28 1.04 -34.38
C ALA A 246 -27.88 0.78 -35.78
N LYS A 247 -27.09 0.22 -36.72
CA LYS A 247 -27.59 -0.20 -38.04
C LYS A 247 -28.52 -1.42 -37.92
N PHE A 248 -28.17 -2.38 -37.08
CA PHE A 248 -28.97 -3.57 -36.82
C PHE A 248 -30.34 -3.23 -36.24
N ASN A 249 -30.40 -2.40 -35.20
CA ASN A 249 -31.64 -1.98 -34.55
C ASN A 249 -32.59 -1.29 -35.54
N ARG A 250 -32.07 -0.43 -36.43
CA ARG A 250 -32.89 0.18 -37.50
C ARG A 250 -33.54 -0.87 -38.43
N VAL A 251 -32.80 -1.91 -38.79
CA VAL A 251 -33.32 -2.99 -39.63
C VAL A 251 -34.33 -3.84 -38.86
N HIS A 252 -34.02 -4.16 -37.61
CA HIS A 252 -34.91 -4.89 -36.71
C HIS A 252 -36.25 -4.17 -36.56
N ASP A 253 -36.23 -2.90 -36.14
CA ASP A 253 -37.43 -2.09 -35.91
C ASP A 253 -38.25 -1.90 -37.19
N SER A 254 -37.57 -1.73 -38.33
CA SER A 254 -38.25 -1.64 -39.63
C SER A 254 -38.96 -2.95 -40.01
N VAL A 255 -38.35 -4.10 -39.76
CA VAL A 255 -38.93 -5.41 -40.09
C VAL A 255 -40.08 -5.72 -39.13
N ASP A 256 -39.92 -5.42 -37.84
CA ASP A 256 -40.93 -5.62 -36.82
C ASP A 256 -42.18 -4.75 -37.08
N HIS A 257 -41.98 -3.47 -37.38
CA HIS A 257 -43.07 -2.56 -37.76
C HIS A 257 -43.81 -3.03 -39.03
N GLN A 258 -43.11 -3.53 -40.05
CA GLN A 258 -43.75 -4.06 -41.26
C GLN A 258 -44.53 -5.35 -41.00
N LEU A 259 -44.01 -6.21 -40.13
CA LEU A 259 -44.66 -7.46 -39.75
C LEU A 259 -45.97 -7.20 -38.99
N ASN A 260 -45.95 -6.28 -38.02
CA ASN A 260 -47.11 -5.93 -37.19
C ASN A 260 -48.23 -5.23 -37.97
N ASN A 261 -47.91 -4.55 -39.08
CA ASN A 261 -48.88 -3.80 -39.89
C ASN A 261 -49.36 -4.54 -41.16
N THR A 262 -48.76 -5.68 -41.49
CA THR A 262 -49.12 -6.45 -42.69
C THR A 262 -50.38 -7.29 -42.46
N LYS A 263 -51.36 -7.17 -43.37
CA LYS A 263 -52.58 -8.00 -43.40
C LYS A 263 -52.56 -9.11 -44.46
N ASP A 264 -51.49 -9.19 -45.25
CA ASP A 264 -51.27 -10.19 -46.29
C ASP A 264 -50.51 -11.41 -45.74
N SER A 265 -51.11 -12.59 -45.87
CA SER A 265 -50.56 -13.86 -45.35
C SER A 265 -49.26 -14.29 -46.03
N THR A 266 -49.08 -13.97 -47.31
CA THR A 266 -47.88 -14.33 -48.08
C THR A 266 -46.72 -13.40 -47.76
N ALA A 267 -46.98 -12.09 -47.72
CA ALA A 267 -46.00 -11.08 -47.31
C ALA A 267 -45.58 -11.25 -45.84
N GLY A 268 -46.55 -11.54 -44.95
CA GLY A 268 -46.28 -11.81 -43.53
C GLY A 268 -45.37 -13.03 -43.34
N ARG A 269 -45.55 -14.11 -44.10
CA ARG A 269 -44.67 -15.29 -44.05
C ARG A 269 -43.22 -14.97 -44.45
N LEU A 270 -43.03 -14.13 -45.47
CA LEU A 270 -41.70 -13.69 -45.90
C LEU A 270 -41.03 -12.77 -44.87
N LEU A 271 -41.79 -11.84 -44.28
CA LEU A 271 -41.30 -10.97 -43.20
C LEU A 271 -40.94 -11.77 -41.94
N ALA A 272 -41.74 -12.77 -41.55
CA ALA A 272 -41.41 -13.64 -40.42
C ALA A 272 -40.13 -14.45 -40.67
N LYS A 273 -39.88 -14.91 -41.90
CA LYS A 273 -38.62 -15.56 -42.28
C LYS A 273 -37.44 -14.58 -42.19
N LYS A 274 -37.63 -13.33 -42.62
CA LYS A 274 -36.64 -12.25 -42.47
C LYS A 274 -36.36 -11.95 -41.00
N MET A 275 -37.38 -11.88 -40.15
CA MET A 275 -37.24 -11.65 -38.71
C MET A 275 -36.43 -12.76 -38.03
N LYS A 276 -36.65 -14.03 -38.39
CA LYS A 276 -35.82 -15.14 -37.89
C LYS A 276 -34.33 -15.00 -38.27
N ALA A 277 -34.03 -14.44 -39.45
CA ALA A 277 -32.66 -14.16 -39.86
C ALA A 277 -32.05 -12.97 -39.09
N VAL A 278 -32.85 -11.96 -38.76
CA VAL A 278 -32.42 -10.84 -37.90
C VAL A 278 -32.11 -11.35 -36.49
N GLN A 279 -32.97 -12.19 -35.91
CA GLN A 279 -32.75 -12.80 -34.58
C GLN A 279 -31.53 -13.73 -34.54
N SER A 280 -31.23 -14.47 -35.60
CA SER A 280 -30.02 -15.29 -35.65
C SER A 280 -28.75 -14.44 -35.77
N MET A 281 -28.85 -13.30 -36.45
CA MET A 281 -27.78 -12.31 -36.54
C MET A 281 -27.49 -11.65 -35.19
N ASP A 282 -28.51 -11.38 -34.38
CA ASP A 282 -28.36 -10.88 -33.01
C ASP A 282 -27.56 -11.85 -32.12
N LYS A 283 -27.97 -13.13 -32.10
CA LYS A 283 -27.24 -14.18 -31.37
C LYS A 283 -25.79 -14.34 -31.84
N ARG A 284 -25.52 -14.09 -33.12
CA ARG A 284 -24.16 -14.09 -33.65
C ARG A 284 -23.38 -12.89 -33.12
N PHE A 285 -23.97 -11.70 -33.07
CA PHE A 285 -23.33 -10.51 -32.51
C PHE A 285 -23.06 -10.67 -31.01
N GLU A 286 -23.97 -11.26 -30.24
CA GLU A 286 -23.71 -11.65 -28.85
C GLU A 286 -22.46 -12.51 -28.69
N ARG A 287 -22.30 -13.56 -29.52
CA ARG A 287 -21.11 -14.43 -29.48
C ARG A 287 -19.84 -13.73 -29.94
N GLU A 288 -19.94 -12.77 -30.86
CA GLU A 288 -18.80 -11.95 -31.30
C GLU A 288 -18.38 -10.99 -30.17
N ARG A 289 -19.34 -10.36 -29.47
CA ARG A 289 -19.11 -9.49 -28.31
C ARG A 289 -18.49 -10.22 -27.13
N ALA A 290 -18.86 -11.48 -26.91
CA ALA A 290 -18.25 -12.33 -25.87
C ALA A 290 -16.74 -12.60 -26.08
N LYS A 291 -16.19 -12.25 -27.25
CA LYS A 291 -14.75 -12.35 -27.56
C LYS A 291 -14.05 -11.00 -27.54
N PHE A 292 -14.75 -9.93 -27.16
CA PHE A 292 -14.14 -8.62 -27.08
C PHE A 292 -13.09 -8.60 -25.98
N VAL A 293 -12.07 -7.80 -26.20
CA VAL A 293 -11.06 -7.53 -25.19
C VAL A 293 -11.71 -6.68 -24.12
N ASP A 294 -11.59 -7.11 -22.87
CA ASP A 294 -12.05 -6.34 -21.73
C ASP A 294 -11.21 -5.06 -21.58
N HIS A 295 -11.81 -4.02 -21.02
CA HIS A 295 -11.00 -2.88 -20.59
C HIS A 295 -10.01 -3.33 -19.52
N PRO A 296 -8.79 -2.77 -19.52
CA PRO A 296 -7.88 -2.99 -18.42
C PRO A 296 -8.54 -2.47 -17.14
N ILE A 297 -8.39 -3.23 -16.06
CA ILE A 297 -8.83 -2.80 -14.73
C ILE A 297 -7.73 -1.92 -14.18
N LYS A 298 -8.02 -0.63 -14.07
CA LYS A 298 -7.16 0.34 -13.39
C LYS A 298 -7.80 0.67 -12.05
N GLU A 299 -6.99 0.85 -11.01
CA GLU A 299 -7.46 1.61 -9.85
C GLU A 299 -7.83 3.01 -10.36
N ALA A 300 -9.08 3.41 -10.13
CA ALA A 300 -9.50 4.75 -10.50
C ALA A 300 -8.90 5.74 -9.50
N PRO A 301 -8.37 6.88 -9.97
CA PRO A 301 -7.75 7.84 -9.08
C PRO A 301 -8.73 8.36 -8.03
N ILE A 302 -8.21 8.52 -6.82
CA ILE A 302 -8.83 9.21 -5.70
C ILE A 302 -8.81 10.70 -6.05
N HIS A 303 -9.99 11.28 -6.28
CA HIS A 303 -10.14 12.71 -6.52
C HIS A 303 -10.46 13.44 -5.22
N ILE A 304 -9.44 14.00 -4.58
CA ILE A 304 -9.56 14.92 -3.43
C ILE A 304 -8.79 16.20 -3.80
N GLU A 305 -9.42 17.37 -3.69
CA GLU A 305 -8.84 18.62 -4.18
C GLU A 305 -8.70 19.70 -3.08
N PHE A 306 -9.11 19.44 -1.83
CA PHE A 306 -9.05 20.42 -0.73
C PHE A 306 -9.62 21.80 -1.09
N SER A 307 -10.78 21.82 -1.78
CA SER A 307 -11.28 23.02 -2.47
C SER A 307 -11.80 24.11 -1.54
N ASN A 308 -12.11 23.78 -0.27
CA ASN A 308 -12.74 24.69 0.69
C ASN A 308 -11.76 25.25 1.75
N VAL A 309 -10.45 25.20 1.48
CA VAL A 309 -9.42 25.69 2.41
C VAL A 309 -9.24 27.19 2.30
N ASN A 310 -9.32 27.90 3.42
CA ASN A 310 -8.92 29.30 3.54
C ASN A 310 -7.50 29.38 4.12
N PRO A 311 -6.44 29.47 3.30
CA PRO A 311 -5.07 29.38 3.77
C PRO A 311 -4.67 30.60 4.60
N LEU A 312 -3.79 30.38 5.57
CA LEU A 312 -3.18 31.44 6.34
C LEU A 312 -2.16 32.21 5.49
N GLY A 313 -1.86 33.45 5.89
CA GLY A 313 -0.84 34.25 5.20
C GLY A 313 0.54 33.61 5.33
N LYS A 314 1.38 33.68 4.28
CA LYS A 314 2.73 33.08 4.27
C LYS A 314 3.64 33.50 5.44
N SER A 315 3.45 34.70 5.98
CA SER A 315 4.23 35.21 7.12
C SER A 315 3.55 35.03 8.47
N GLN A 316 2.31 34.54 8.49
CA GLN A 316 1.58 34.29 9.72
C GLN A 316 2.19 33.07 10.42
N VAL A 317 2.61 33.25 11.66
CA VAL A 317 3.17 32.17 12.49
C VAL A 317 2.03 31.25 12.92
N VAL A 318 2.17 29.97 12.62
CA VAL A 318 1.27 28.90 13.06
C VAL A 318 1.71 28.42 14.44
N VAL A 319 3.01 28.12 14.58
CA VAL A 319 3.62 27.76 15.86
C VAL A 319 5.04 28.28 15.92
N HIS A 320 5.45 28.70 17.12
CA HIS A 320 6.82 29.00 17.47
C HIS A 320 7.15 28.28 18.78
N ILE A 321 8.06 27.32 18.70
CA ILE A 321 8.57 26.55 19.82
C ILE A 321 10.01 27.00 20.05
N ASP A 322 10.27 27.48 21.26
CA ASP A 322 11.59 27.84 21.77
C ASP A 322 11.75 27.09 23.09
N ASP A 323 12.75 26.21 23.18
CA ASP A 323 13.01 25.33 24.33
C ASP A 323 11.86 24.35 24.66
N GLY A 324 11.33 23.67 23.63
CA GLY A 324 10.29 22.65 23.81
C GLY A 324 10.83 21.29 24.24
N GLN A 325 9.97 20.45 24.82
CA GLN A 325 10.30 19.09 25.25
C GLN A 325 9.22 18.09 24.81
N VAL A 326 9.65 16.87 24.46
CA VAL A 326 8.75 15.71 24.31
C VAL A 326 8.90 14.82 25.53
N THR A 327 7.79 14.57 26.24
CA THR A 327 7.77 13.74 27.45
C THR A 327 6.69 12.67 27.35
N VAL A 328 7.01 11.45 27.78
CA VAL A 328 6.05 10.34 27.95
C VAL A 328 6.26 9.73 29.33
N ASP A 329 5.20 9.65 30.15
CA ASP A 329 5.22 9.06 31.50
C ASP A 329 6.44 9.52 32.35
N ASP A 330 6.63 10.84 32.44
CA ASP A 330 7.75 11.53 33.13
C ASP A 330 9.16 11.28 32.56
N ARG A 331 9.31 10.54 31.46
CA ARG A 331 10.56 10.39 30.72
C ARG A 331 10.64 11.41 29.59
N THR A 332 11.67 12.26 29.61
CA THR A 332 12.01 13.14 28.48
C THR A 332 12.60 12.32 27.34
N LEU A 333 11.95 12.36 26.18
CA LEU A 333 12.39 11.68 24.95
C LEU A 333 13.27 12.60 24.09
N ALA A 334 12.94 13.89 24.05
CA ALA A 334 13.71 14.92 23.37
C ALA A 334 13.59 16.25 24.10
N ASP A 335 14.66 17.02 24.10
CA ASP A 335 14.78 18.32 24.77
C ASP A 335 15.29 19.40 23.81
N ASN A 336 15.20 20.68 24.20
CA ASN A 336 15.66 21.83 23.41
C ASN A 336 15.09 21.85 21.97
N LEU A 337 13.79 21.60 21.85
CA LEU A 337 13.10 21.64 20.56
C LEU A 337 12.92 23.08 20.13
N GLN A 338 13.42 23.39 18.94
CA GLN A 338 13.26 24.69 18.30
C GLN A 338 12.61 24.48 16.93
N LEU A 339 11.41 25.03 16.76
CA LEU A 339 10.63 24.89 15.52
C LEU A 339 9.82 26.15 15.30
N THR A 340 9.83 26.68 14.08
CA THR A 340 8.89 27.71 13.66
C THR A 340 8.21 27.26 12.38
N ALA A 341 6.87 27.23 12.40
CA ALA A 341 6.06 26.95 11.21
C ALA A 341 5.16 28.15 10.91
N LYS A 342 5.01 28.46 9.62
CA LYS A 342 4.15 29.53 9.11
C LYS A 342 3.02 28.98 8.25
N GLY A 343 2.09 29.85 7.89
CA GLY A 343 0.76 29.52 7.35
C GLY A 343 0.68 28.68 6.08
N GLN A 344 1.79 28.49 5.36
CA GLN A 344 1.85 27.66 4.13
C GLN A 344 3.12 26.81 4.08
N ASP A 345 3.85 26.72 5.20
CA ASP A 345 5.06 25.91 5.26
C ASP A 345 4.69 24.43 5.22
N LYS A 346 5.49 23.63 4.49
CA LYS A 346 5.37 22.18 4.48
C LYS A 346 6.59 21.57 5.16
N ILE A 347 6.42 21.14 6.41
CA ILE A 347 7.49 20.68 7.29
C ILE A 347 7.37 19.18 7.51
N GLY A 348 8.39 18.43 7.08
CA GLY A 348 8.54 17.02 7.39
C GLY A 348 9.36 16.80 8.65
N ILE A 349 9.01 15.78 9.43
CA ILE A 349 9.72 15.35 10.63
C ILE A 349 10.08 13.87 10.46
N ILE A 350 11.38 13.60 10.49
CA ILE A 350 11.95 12.25 10.51
C ILE A 350 12.70 12.01 11.82
N GLY A 351 13.18 10.80 12.01
CA GLY A 351 14.03 10.43 13.13
C GLY A 351 13.88 8.96 13.48
N PRO A 352 14.73 8.43 14.38
CA PRO A 352 14.67 7.04 14.80
C PRO A 352 13.30 6.64 15.36
N ASN A 353 12.99 5.35 15.32
CA ASN A 353 11.82 4.85 16.01
C ASN A 353 11.93 5.04 17.53
N GLY A 354 10.81 5.35 18.18
CA GLY A 354 10.79 5.58 19.63
C GLY A 354 11.30 6.95 20.10
N ILE A 355 11.81 7.82 19.21
CA ILE A 355 12.31 9.15 19.61
C ILE A 355 11.20 10.15 20.01
N GLY A 356 9.93 9.81 19.79
CA GLY A 356 8.78 10.62 20.21
C GLY A 356 8.11 11.45 19.10
N LYS A 357 8.29 11.11 17.82
CA LYS A 357 7.68 11.85 16.67
C LYS A 357 6.15 11.97 16.77
N THR A 358 5.46 10.83 16.95
CA THR A 358 4.00 10.79 17.14
C THR A 358 3.57 11.54 18.40
N THR A 359 4.31 11.39 19.49
CA THR A 359 4.04 12.12 20.74
C THR A 359 4.14 13.63 20.54
N PHE A 360 5.19 14.10 19.88
CA PHE A 360 5.37 15.51 19.54
C PHE A 360 4.19 16.05 18.73
N LEU A 361 3.82 15.33 17.67
CA LEU A 361 2.74 15.77 16.79
C LEU A 361 1.38 15.81 17.52
N ARG A 362 1.13 14.84 18.41
CA ARG A 362 -0.07 14.81 19.26
C ARG A 362 -0.09 15.97 20.27
N GLN A 363 1.03 16.25 20.93
CA GLN A 363 1.16 17.41 21.83
C GLN A 363 0.89 18.72 21.07
N LEU A 364 1.50 18.87 19.89
CA LEU A 364 1.30 20.03 19.03
C LEU A 364 -0.17 20.18 18.60
N TRP A 365 -0.85 19.09 18.28
CA TRP A 365 -2.29 19.13 17.99
C TRP A 365 -3.12 19.64 19.18
N HIS A 366 -2.84 19.14 20.38
CA HIS A 366 -3.53 19.60 21.58
C HIS A 366 -3.35 21.10 21.85
N ASP A 367 -2.14 21.62 21.59
CA ASP A 367 -1.83 23.03 21.79
C ASP A 367 -2.48 23.94 20.74
N LEU A 368 -2.61 23.46 19.50
CA LEU A 368 -3.07 24.29 18.38
C LEU A 368 -4.56 24.18 18.05
N LYS A 369 -5.24 23.07 18.42
CA LYS A 369 -6.64 22.83 17.99
C LYS A 369 -7.64 23.91 18.43
N ASP A 370 -7.40 24.52 19.59
CA ASP A 370 -8.26 25.56 20.18
C ASP A 370 -7.65 26.97 20.01
N ALA A 371 -6.55 27.09 19.26
CA ALA A 371 -5.87 28.36 19.05
C ALA A 371 -6.70 29.29 18.16
N LYS A 372 -6.85 30.55 18.59
CA LYS A 372 -7.66 31.53 17.86
C LYS A 372 -7.09 31.81 16.47
N GLY A 373 -7.93 31.64 15.45
CA GLY A 373 -7.56 31.92 14.05
C GLY A 373 -6.89 30.75 13.34
N LEU A 374 -6.69 29.61 14.01
CA LEU A 374 -6.25 28.36 13.38
C LEU A 374 -7.44 27.41 13.25
N GLN A 375 -7.44 26.64 12.15
CA GLN A 375 -8.33 25.51 11.92
C GLN A 375 -7.42 24.33 11.65
N VAL A 376 -7.18 23.52 12.68
CA VAL A 376 -6.17 22.45 12.65
C VAL A 376 -6.82 21.10 12.46
N GLY A 377 -6.47 20.43 11.36
CA GLY A 377 -6.82 19.03 11.12
C GLY A 377 -5.71 18.11 11.60
N TYR A 378 -6.07 16.95 12.13
CA TYR A 378 -5.11 15.92 12.55
C TYR A 378 -5.45 14.59 11.89
N MET A 379 -4.42 13.91 11.37
CA MET A 379 -4.47 12.55 10.89
C MET A 379 -3.54 11.70 11.76
N PRO A 380 -4.07 10.86 12.66
CA PRO A 380 -3.26 10.03 13.55
C PRO A 380 -2.68 8.83 12.80
N GLN A 381 -1.59 8.27 13.33
CA GLN A 381 -0.98 7.05 12.82
C GLN A 381 -1.94 5.86 12.96
N GLN A 382 -2.67 5.80 14.09
CA GLN A 382 -3.74 4.85 14.34
C GLN A 382 -5.09 5.53 14.18
N TYR A 383 -5.81 5.20 13.11
CA TYR A 383 -7.09 5.85 12.78
C TYR A 383 -8.17 5.71 13.86
N SER A 384 -8.11 4.67 14.70
CA SER A 384 -9.01 4.48 15.84
C SER A 384 -8.88 5.56 16.92
N GLU A 385 -7.83 6.38 16.90
CA GLU A 385 -7.70 7.53 17.83
C GLU A 385 -8.70 8.64 17.53
N GLU A 386 -9.06 8.84 16.25
CA GLU A 386 -9.97 9.91 15.81
C GLU A 386 -11.30 9.37 15.28
N ILE A 387 -11.31 8.16 14.70
CA ILE A 387 -12.52 7.58 14.11
C ILE A 387 -13.14 6.56 15.07
N PRO A 388 -14.40 6.76 15.50
CA PRO A 388 -15.11 5.80 16.33
C PRO A 388 -15.46 4.53 15.55
N ASP A 389 -15.05 3.38 16.09
CA ASP A 389 -15.21 2.07 15.43
C ASP A 389 -16.70 1.63 15.30
N ASP A 390 -17.58 2.15 16.16
CA ASP A 390 -18.99 1.77 16.23
C ASP A 390 -19.92 2.58 15.30
N GLN A 391 -19.48 3.73 14.81
CA GLN A 391 -20.25 4.56 13.87
C GLN A 391 -20.09 4.10 12.43
N SER A 392 -21.03 4.48 11.56
CA SER A 392 -20.86 4.33 10.10
C SER A 392 -20.10 5.51 9.47
N PRO A 393 -19.48 5.36 8.29
CA PRO A 393 -18.85 6.46 7.57
C PRO A 393 -19.78 7.66 7.34
N ILE A 394 -21.05 7.41 7.03
CA ILE A 394 -22.03 8.49 6.88
C ILE A 394 -22.23 9.21 8.20
N GLU A 395 -22.41 8.49 9.30
CA GLU A 395 -22.61 9.08 10.64
C GLU A 395 -21.41 9.92 11.05
N PHE A 396 -20.19 9.41 10.88
CA PHE A 396 -18.96 10.11 11.22
C PHE A 396 -18.78 11.43 10.45
N MET A 397 -19.18 11.46 9.17
CA MET A 397 -19.04 12.66 8.33
C MET A 397 -20.18 13.66 8.49
N THR A 398 -21.33 13.22 9.02
CA THR A 398 -22.53 14.04 9.13
C THR A 398 -22.46 14.97 10.33
N THR A 399 -22.71 16.26 10.15
CA THR A 399 -22.70 17.24 11.25
C THR A 399 -24.10 17.65 11.67
N ILE A 400 -24.99 17.96 10.72
CA ILE A 400 -26.33 18.52 10.98
C ILE A 400 -27.40 17.43 10.97
N GLY A 401 -27.22 16.38 10.17
CA GLY A 401 -28.10 15.22 10.14
C GLY A 401 -29.24 15.30 9.13
N ASP A 402 -29.28 16.34 8.29
CA ASP A 402 -30.34 16.50 7.32
C ASP A 402 -30.16 15.60 6.09
N LYS A 403 -31.25 15.42 5.33
CA LYS A 403 -31.28 14.50 4.18
C LYS A 403 -30.39 14.99 3.01
N GLU A 404 -30.22 16.29 2.88
CA GLU A 404 -29.44 16.88 1.79
C GLU A 404 -27.93 16.69 2.04
N GLU A 405 -27.48 16.94 3.27
CA GLU A 405 -26.13 16.68 3.75
C GLU A 405 -25.76 15.21 3.58
N LYS A 406 -26.60 14.28 4.06
CA LYS A 406 -26.37 12.85 3.88
C LYS A 406 -26.23 12.46 2.41
N THR A 407 -27.07 13.00 1.53
CA THR A 407 -27.00 12.73 0.09
C THR A 407 -25.68 13.24 -0.52
N LYS A 408 -25.21 14.41 -0.09
CA LYS A 408 -23.92 14.95 -0.52
C LYS A 408 -22.76 14.08 -0.01
N ILE A 409 -22.78 13.68 1.26
CA ILE A 409 -21.78 12.78 1.86
C ILE A 409 -21.73 11.44 1.12
N MET A 410 -22.88 10.81 0.86
CA MET A 410 -22.94 9.55 0.10
C MET A 410 -22.40 9.71 -1.31
N THR A 411 -22.69 10.83 -1.97
CA THR A 411 -22.15 11.12 -3.31
C THR A 411 -20.63 11.27 -3.26
N TYR A 412 -20.11 11.95 -2.23
CA TYR A 412 -18.68 12.16 -2.05
C TYR A 412 -17.96 10.86 -1.69
N LEU A 413 -18.45 10.09 -0.71
CA LEU A 413 -17.94 8.74 -0.40
C LEU A 413 -18.01 7.81 -1.62
N GLY A 414 -19.07 7.92 -2.44
CA GLY A 414 -19.20 7.19 -3.70
C GLY A 414 -18.09 7.53 -4.71
N SER A 415 -17.70 8.81 -4.80
CA SER A 415 -16.54 9.21 -5.62
C SER A 415 -15.21 8.65 -5.11
N LEU A 416 -15.10 8.39 -3.80
CA LEU A 416 -13.97 7.71 -3.16
C LEU A 416 -14.04 6.18 -3.20
N ARG A 417 -15.03 5.63 -3.93
CA ARG A 417 -15.28 4.19 -4.15
C ARG A 417 -15.72 3.40 -2.91
N PHE A 418 -16.37 4.06 -1.95
CA PHE A 418 -17.12 3.32 -0.94
C PHE A 418 -18.34 2.66 -1.60
N LEU A 419 -18.56 1.38 -1.32
CA LEU A 419 -19.80 0.69 -1.68
C LEU A 419 -20.93 1.16 -0.75
N PRO A 420 -22.20 1.13 -1.19
CA PRO A 420 -23.33 1.50 -0.33
C PRO A 420 -23.33 0.76 1.01
N GLU A 421 -23.00 -0.53 0.99
CA GLU A 421 -22.92 -1.36 2.21
C GLU A 421 -21.77 -0.90 3.13
N GLU A 422 -20.67 -0.41 2.55
CA GLU A 422 -19.53 0.10 3.30
C GLU A 422 -19.81 1.45 3.96
N MET A 423 -20.71 2.25 3.38
CA MET A 423 -21.09 3.57 3.92
C MET A 423 -22.00 3.47 5.15
N ASP A 424 -22.74 2.37 5.29
CA ASP A 424 -23.73 2.15 6.37
C ASP A 424 -23.24 1.18 7.46
N GLN A 425 -22.18 0.39 7.22
CA GLN A 425 -21.64 -0.53 8.22
C GLN A 425 -20.72 0.16 9.24
N PRO A 426 -20.49 -0.43 10.43
CA PRO A 426 -19.54 0.10 11.40
C PRO A 426 -18.13 0.22 10.83
N ILE A 427 -17.46 1.32 11.15
CA ILE A 427 -16.10 1.64 10.68
C ILE A 427 -15.09 0.56 11.09
N ALA A 428 -15.32 -0.16 12.19
CA ALA A 428 -14.53 -1.32 12.61
C ALA A 428 -14.26 -2.34 11.49
N TYR A 429 -15.21 -2.50 10.55
CA TYR A 429 -15.12 -3.46 9.45
C TYR A 429 -14.41 -2.94 8.20
N LEU A 430 -14.07 -1.64 8.17
CA LEU A 430 -13.33 -1.05 7.07
C LEU A 430 -11.85 -1.44 7.10
N SER A 431 -11.26 -1.62 5.91
CA SER A 431 -9.82 -1.80 5.77
C SER A 431 -9.05 -0.54 6.17
N GLY A 432 -7.75 -0.69 6.45
CA GLY A 432 -6.87 0.46 6.75
C GLY A 432 -6.92 1.53 5.66
N GLY A 433 -6.87 1.13 4.38
CA GLY A 433 -6.99 2.06 3.25
C GLY A 433 -8.34 2.77 3.18
N GLN A 434 -9.44 2.08 3.51
CA GLN A 434 -10.77 2.70 3.59
C GLN A 434 -10.87 3.70 4.73
N LYS A 435 -10.38 3.34 5.93
CA LYS A 435 -10.29 4.28 7.06
C LYS A 435 -9.44 5.51 6.71
N GLY A 436 -8.33 5.32 6.00
CA GLY A 436 -7.50 6.41 5.48
C GLY A 436 -8.26 7.34 4.54
N LYS A 437 -8.98 6.79 3.56
CA LYS A 437 -9.84 7.59 2.65
C LYS A 437 -10.91 8.37 3.41
N LEU A 438 -11.51 7.77 4.44
CA LEU A 438 -12.52 8.41 5.28
C LEU A 438 -11.96 9.62 6.04
N ILE A 439 -10.75 9.50 6.61
CA ILE A 439 -10.09 10.65 7.26
C ILE A 439 -9.80 11.75 6.24
N LEU A 440 -9.21 11.41 5.09
CA LEU A 440 -8.91 12.40 4.05
C LEU A 440 -10.18 13.15 3.61
N ALA A 441 -11.28 12.43 3.42
CA ALA A 441 -12.58 13.00 3.09
C ALA A 441 -13.09 13.95 4.19
N SER A 442 -12.92 13.56 5.46
CA SER A 442 -13.29 14.39 6.61
C SER A 442 -12.44 15.67 6.70
N LEU A 443 -11.13 15.58 6.45
CA LEU A 443 -10.24 16.74 6.41
C LEU A 443 -10.61 17.71 5.29
N ASP A 444 -10.95 17.20 4.10
CA ASP A 444 -11.38 18.02 2.96
C ASP A 444 -12.68 18.78 3.25
N LEU A 445 -13.70 18.08 3.76
CA LEU A 445 -14.99 18.69 4.09
C LEU A 445 -14.88 19.79 5.16
N LYS A 446 -14.00 19.60 6.15
CA LYS A 446 -13.84 20.55 7.26
C LYS A 446 -13.01 21.78 6.89
N GLY A 447 -12.27 21.74 5.77
CA GLY A 447 -11.58 22.92 5.22
C GLY A 447 -10.53 23.52 6.17
N TYR A 448 -9.78 22.67 6.87
CA TYR A 448 -8.70 23.08 7.76
C TYR A 448 -7.64 23.90 7.02
N ASN A 449 -6.94 24.80 7.73
CA ASN A 449 -5.87 25.64 7.17
C ASN A 449 -4.46 25.24 7.66
N VAL A 450 -4.39 24.34 8.64
CA VAL A 450 -3.18 23.66 9.10
C VAL A 450 -3.49 22.17 9.20
N LEU A 451 -2.62 21.32 8.65
CA LEU A 451 -2.71 19.87 8.79
C LEU A 451 -1.53 19.33 9.58
N LEU A 452 -1.83 18.50 10.56
CA LEU A 452 -0.89 17.68 11.31
C LEU A 452 -1.08 16.22 10.86
N LEU A 453 -0.07 15.62 10.24
CA LEU A 453 -0.20 14.32 9.58
C LEU A 453 0.81 13.32 10.15
N ASP A 454 0.36 12.17 10.65
CA ASP A 454 1.23 11.11 11.14
C ASP A 454 1.14 9.89 10.21
N GLU A 455 2.21 9.63 9.48
CA GLU A 455 2.31 8.57 8.45
C GLU A 455 1.14 8.57 7.42
N PRO A 456 0.91 9.69 6.71
CA PRO A 456 -0.28 9.87 5.89
C PRO A 456 -0.40 8.91 4.69
N THR A 457 0.67 8.22 4.30
CA THR A 457 0.69 7.31 3.14
C THR A 457 0.70 5.82 3.51
N ARG A 458 0.85 5.47 4.80
CA ARG A 458 1.14 4.10 5.27
C ARG A 458 0.12 3.05 4.85
N ASN A 459 -1.17 3.36 4.93
CA ASN A 459 -2.24 2.38 4.74
C ASN A 459 -2.81 2.35 3.30
N PHE A 460 -2.12 3.00 2.34
CA PHE A 460 -2.58 3.13 0.97
C PHE A 460 -1.78 2.25 0.01
N SER A 461 -2.44 1.76 -1.06
CA SER A 461 -1.75 1.07 -2.15
C SER A 461 -0.73 1.99 -2.84
N ALA A 462 0.30 1.43 -3.48
CA ALA A 462 1.34 2.22 -4.14
C ALA A 462 0.76 3.22 -5.17
N SER A 463 -0.24 2.81 -5.95
CA SER A 463 -1.00 3.68 -6.87
C SER A 463 -1.72 4.82 -6.14
N SER A 464 -2.40 4.52 -5.02
CA SER A 464 -3.07 5.54 -4.21
C SER A 464 -2.09 6.50 -3.55
N GLN A 465 -0.89 6.05 -3.15
CA GLN A 465 0.13 6.90 -2.54
C GLN A 465 0.58 8.03 -3.47
N GLN A 466 0.72 7.76 -4.78
CA GLN A 466 1.10 8.80 -5.74
C GLN A 466 0.07 9.93 -5.82
N GLU A 467 -1.21 9.58 -5.80
CA GLU A 467 -2.30 10.56 -5.80
C GLU A 467 -2.31 11.36 -4.50
N ILE A 468 -2.18 10.68 -3.37
CA ILE A 468 -2.14 11.33 -2.04
C ILE A 468 -0.98 12.31 -1.93
N ARG A 469 0.20 11.96 -2.44
CA ARG A 469 1.35 12.87 -2.52
C ARG A 469 1.01 14.12 -3.33
N THR A 470 0.31 13.95 -4.47
CA THR A 470 -0.13 15.08 -5.30
C THR A 470 -1.12 15.97 -4.55
N VAL A 471 -2.12 15.36 -3.89
CA VAL A 471 -3.14 16.07 -3.10
C VAL A 471 -2.48 16.93 -2.00
N PHE A 472 -1.53 16.38 -1.24
CA PHE A 472 -0.85 17.13 -0.19
C PHE A 472 0.19 18.13 -0.72
N ASN A 473 0.82 17.85 -1.86
CA ASN A 473 1.67 18.81 -2.55
C ASN A 473 0.88 20.04 -3.03
N ASP A 474 -0.37 19.86 -3.44
CA ASP A 474 -1.23 20.95 -3.91
C ASP A 474 -2.02 21.61 -2.79
N TYR A 475 -2.00 21.05 -1.57
CA TYR A 475 -2.66 21.62 -0.41
C TYR A 475 -2.15 23.05 -0.12
N PRO A 476 -3.05 24.05 0.00
CA PRO A 476 -2.68 25.46 0.06
C PRO A 476 -2.33 25.96 1.46
N GLY A 477 -2.63 25.19 2.52
CA GLY A 477 -2.35 25.53 3.92
C GLY A 477 -0.99 25.00 4.41
N ALA A 478 -0.75 25.13 5.71
CA ALA A 478 0.45 24.59 6.34
C ALA A 478 0.33 23.09 6.56
N ILE A 479 1.43 22.35 6.39
CA ILE A 479 1.53 20.93 6.73
C ILE A 479 2.70 20.74 7.69
N ILE A 480 2.46 20.07 8.82
CA ILE A 480 3.51 19.50 9.66
C ILE A 480 3.26 18.00 9.71
N THR A 481 4.21 17.23 9.20
CA THR A 481 4.01 15.80 8.96
C THR A 481 5.15 14.97 9.50
N VAL A 482 4.81 13.84 10.12
CA VAL A 482 5.74 12.75 10.43
C VAL A 482 5.57 11.72 9.35
N SER A 483 6.67 11.35 8.68
CA SER A 483 6.61 10.26 7.71
C SER A 483 7.95 9.57 7.51
N HIS A 484 7.89 8.28 7.24
CA HIS A 484 9.01 7.49 6.73
C HIS A 484 9.00 7.36 5.20
N ASP A 485 7.95 7.83 4.52
CA ASP A 485 7.84 7.84 3.07
C ASP A 485 8.71 8.97 2.46
N ARG A 486 9.88 8.57 1.99
CA ARG A 486 10.87 9.45 1.34
C ARG A 486 10.30 10.20 0.13
N GLN A 487 9.45 9.56 -0.69
CA GLN A 487 8.86 10.22 -1.85
C GLN A 487 7.83 11.26 -1.41
N PHE A 488 7.04 10.98 -0.38
CA PHE A 488 6.12 11.95 0.21
C PHE A 488 6.87 13.15 0.78
N LEU A 489 7.90 12.92 1.59
CA LEU A 489 8.72 14.01 2.14
C LEU A 489 9.35 14.87 1.04
N LYS A 490 9.90 14.24 0.00
CA LYS A 490 10.53 14.95 -1.12
C LYS A 490 9.54 15.72 -1.99
N SER A 491 8.35 15.19 -2.21
CA SER A 491 7.34 15.82 -3.08
C SER A 491 6.53 16.89 -2.36
N VAL A 492 6.29 16.75 -1.05
CA VAL A 492 5.39 17.62 -0.29
C VAL A 492 6.14 18.63 0.57
N CYS A 493 7.25 18.27 1.21
CA CYS A 493 7.87 19.10 2.25
C CYS A 493 8.93 20.06 1.67
N ASP A 494 8.88 21.32 2.10
CA ASP A 494 9.89 22.34 1.80
C ASP A 494 11.11 22.22 2.71
N THR A 495 10.90 21.76 3.95
CA THR A 495 11.93 21.61 4.97
C THR A 495 11.69 20.31 5.72
N VAL A 496 12.75 19.55 5.97
CA VAL A 496 12.67 18.33 6.77
C VAL A 496 13.59 18.46 7.97
N TYR A 497 13.04 18.21 9.16
CA TYR A 497 13.78 18.12 10.40
C TYR A 497 13.97 16.66 10.80
N GLU A 498 15.13 16.35 11.34
CA GLU A 498 15.41 15.13 12.07
C GLU A 498 15.27 15.41 13.56
N LEU A 499 14.38 14.68 14.23
CA LEU A 499 14.21 14.69 15.67
C LEU A 499 15.22 13.73 16.30
N SER A 500 16.06 14.28 17.19
CA SER A 500 16.98 13.53 18.06
C SER A 500 16.72 13.89 19.53
N SER A 501 17.42 13.21 20.46
CA SER A 501 17.34 13.52 21.89
C SER A 501 17.71 14.97 22.21
N ASP A 502 18.60 15.56 21.41
CA ASP A 502 19.16 16.91 21.62
C ASP A 502 18.36 18.01 20.90
N GLY A 503 17.24 17.66 20.27
CA GLY A 503 16.36 18.58 19.56
C GLY A 503 16.23 18.29 18.06
N PHE A 504 15.73 19.29 17.32
CA PHE A 504 15.54 19.23 15.87
C PHE A 504 16.79 19.69 15.11
N LYS A 505 17.15 18.96 14.04
CA LYS A 505 18.20 19.33 13.10
C LYS A 505 17.65 19.35 11.67
N ILE A 506 18.02 20.34 10.87
CA ILE A 506 17.60 20.38 9.46
C ILE A 506 18.36 19.31 8.67
N VAL A 507 17.65 18.59 7.80
CA VAL A 507 18.21 17.56 6.93
C VAL A 507 18.51 18.16 5.55
N ASP A 508 19.79 18.33 5.22
CA ASP A 508 20.22 18.94 3.96
C ASP A 508 20.18 17.99 2.74
N HIS A 509 19.98 16.69 2.97
CA HIS A 509 20.14 15.64 1.95
C HIS A 509 18.83 15.03 1.44
N VAL A 510 17.68 15.66 1.71
CA VAL A 510 16.36 15.23 1.19
C VAL A 510 16.37 15.09 -0.34
N ASN A 511 17.16 15.92 -1.04
CA ASN A 511 17.31 15.85 -2.49
C ASN A 511 17.96 14.55 -3.01
N GLN A 512 18.69 13.82 -2.17
CA GLN A 512 19.34 12.54 -2.51
C GLN A 512 18.40 11.33 -2.36
N TRP A 513 17.20 11.55 -1.80
CA TRP A 513 16.16 10.52 -1.68
C TRP A 513 15.44 10.24 -2.99
#